data_AF-A0A517XZ17-F1
#
_entry.id   AF-A0A517XZ17-F1
#
_cell.length_a   1.000
_cell.length_b   1.000
_cell.length_c   1.000
_cell.angle_alpha   90.00
_cell.angle_beta   90.00
_cell.angle_gamma   90.00
#
_symmetry.space_group_name_H-M   'P 1'
#
loop_
_entity.id
_entity.type
_entity.pdbx_description
1 polymer ?
#
loop_
_entity_poly.entity_id
_entity_poly.type
_entity_poly.pdbx_seq_one_letter_code
_entity_poly.pdbx_strand_id
1 'polypeptide(L)'
;MLALTLALSLTSPTADAPAAVEVTGLAPRDLAAARDAKLAPDRWPAVLRVVVAGGTPAEEAARPPVAGMVAVTDKAIRFTPEFAFVPGVTYRATFDPAPLKLGGRPVTAALSLPKPAPGPRVSVVALYPSADRLPENTLRFYIQFSGPVARGDVYRFLRLVRDDGREVESPFLEIGEELWSTDGLRLTVLFHPGRIKQGLIPRMELGPILEAGRRYTFVISGDWKDAEGRPLVSEYRRTFLATAADDEPVNPDRWTLIPPRPGGPLILRLPEPLDRALLQSMVWVEDEAGKRVEAVTTVGGGERVVTVEPSRPWRAGRYRLVVDTRLEDVCGNRVGEPFEVDVFRPVQRRIESKTVSRSFEIR
;
A
#
# COMPACT_ATOMS: atom_id res chain seq x y z
N MET A 1 10.83 47.05 35.88
CA MET A 1 11.57 45.80 35.56
C MET A 1 10.53 44.71 35.39
N LEU A 2 10.18 44.34 34.14
CA LEU A 2 9.17 43.29 33.91
C LEU A 2 9.71 41.97 34.48
N ALA A 3 8.94 41.32 35.35
CA ALA A 3 9.22 39.95 35.76
C ALA A 3 9.15 39.06 34.50
N LEU A 4 10.28 38.46 34.11
CA LEU A 4 10.24 37.41 33.08
C LEU A 4 9.31 36.31 33.60
N THR A 5 8.25 36.03 32.86
CA THR A 5 7.32 34.95 33.17
C THR A 5 7.90 33.66 32.62
N LEU A 6 8.02 32.64 33.45
CA LEU A 6 8.52 31.33 33.04
C LEU A 6 7.59 30.72 31.99
N ALA A 7 8.14 30.19 30.89
CA ALA A 7 7.37 29.68 29.77
C ALA A 7 7.83 28.27 29.36
N LEU A 8 6.84 27.42 29.04
CA LEU A 8 7.03 26.10 28.46
C LEU A 8 6.58 26.15 27.00
N SER A 9 7.44 25.73 26.07
CA SER A 9 7.14 25.78 24.64
C SER A 9 7.75 24.60 23.89
N LEU A 10 7.16 24.25 22.74
CA LEU A 10 7.78 23.35 21.76
C LEU A 10 8.67 24.18 20.83
N THR A 11 9.93 23.78 20.67
CA THR A 11 10.86 24.43 19.74
C THR A 11 11.55 23.41 18.84
N SER A 12 11.60 23.72 17.54
CA SER A 12 12.44 23.03 16.57
C SER A 12 13.66 23.91 16.30
N PRO A 13 14.89 23.47 16.61
CA PRO A 13 16.07 24.30 16.50
C PRO A 13 16.44 24.57 15.03
N THR A 14 15.98 23.71 14.10
CA THR A 14 15.99 23.89 12.65
C THR A 14 14.71 23.27 12.05
N ALA A 15 14.43 23.52 10.76
CA ALA A 15 13.26 22.95 10.08
C ALA A 15 13.25 21.41 10.08
N ASP A 16 14.44 20.78 10.09
CA ASP A 16 14.62 19.32 10.02
C ASP A 16 14.97 18.67 11.37
N ALA A 17 15.12 19.46 12.43
CA ALA A 17 15.44 18.91 13.75
C ALA A 17 14.15 18.53 14.52
N PRO A 18 14.18 17.43 15.29
CA PRO A 18 13.05 17.00 16.09
C PRO A 18 12.68 18.09 17.11
N ALA A 19 11.38 18.31 17.26
CA ALA A 19 10.86 19.27 18.23
C ALA A 19 11.22 18.84 19.67
N ALA A 20 11.57 19.81 20.50
CA ALA A 20 11.91 19.64 21.91
C ALA A 20 11.02 20.53 22.79
N VAL A 21 10.89 20.20 24.07
CA VAL A 21 10.23 21.06 25.05
C VAL A 21 11.29 21.92 25.75
N GLU A 22 11.08 23.23 25.79
CA GLU A 22 11.97 24.15 26.48
C GLU A 22 11.27 24.92 27.59
N VAL A 23 11.90 24.92 28.76
CA VAL A 23 11.61 25.82 29.88
C VAL A 23 12.48 27.07 29.72
N THR A 24 11.86 28.20 29.45
CA THR A 24 12.53 29.49 29.22
C THR A 24 12.09 30.53 30.26
N GLY A 25 12.83 31.64 30.36
CA GLY A 25 12.53 32.71 31.31
C GLY A 25 13.13 32.51 32.72
N LEU A 26 13.96 31.48 32.91
CA LEU A 26 14.77 31.30 34.11
C LEU A 26 15.88 32.35 34.16
N ALA A 27 16.18 32.87 35.37
CA ALA A 27 17.31 33.78 35.53
C ALA A 27 18.64 33.03 35.32
N PRO A 28 19.72 33.68 34.84
CA PRO A 28 21.01 33.03 34.64
C PRO A 28 21.55 32.27 35.86
N ARG A 29 21.30 32.80 37.07
CA ARG A 29 21.64 32.15 38.34
C ARG A 29 20.91 30.81 38.55
N ASP A 30 19.66 30.72 38.11
CA ASP A 30 18.81 29.53 38.28
C ASP A 30 19.21 28.45 37.27
N LEU A 31 19.59 28.85 36.05
CA LEU A 31 20.18 27.94 35.05
C LEU A 31 21.56 27.42 35.49
N ALA A 32 22.39 28.25 36.13
CA ALA A 32 23.65 27.82 36.71
C ALA A 32 23.41 26.80 37.85
N ALA A 33 22.50 27.10 38.77
CA ALA A 33 22.13 26.18 39.84
C ALA A 33 21.58 24.85 39.28
N ALA A 34 20.80 24.87 38.20
CA ALA A 34 20.28 23.67 37.55
C ALA A 34 21.40 22.81 36.92
N ARG A 35 22.46 23.43 36.37
CA ARG A 35 23.65 22.71 35.89
C ARG A 35 24.44 22.11 37.04
N ASP A 36 24.68 22.90 38.07
CA ASP A 36 25.50 22.51 39.22
C ASP A 36 24.85 21.43 40.08
N ALA A 37 23.51 21.31 40.01
CA ALA A 37 22.77 20.24 40.66
C ALA A 37 23.17 18.84 40.17
N LYS A 38 23.75 18.71 38.96
CA LYS A 38 24.24 17.44 38.36
C LYS A 38 23.30 16.26 38.60
N LEU A 39 22.00 16.49 38.39
CA LEU A 39 20.97 15.48 38.61
C LEU A 39 21.21 14.26 37.72
N ALA A 40 21.09 13.07 38.31
CA ALA A 40 21.08 11.82 37.56
C ALA A 40 19.87 11.75 36.62
N PRO A 41 19.97 11.06 35.46
CA PRO A 41 18.92 10.97 34.45
C PRO A 41 17.52 10.61 34.99
N ASP A 42 17.45 9.70 35.95
CA ASP A 42 16.23 9.21 36.61
C ASP A 42 15.53 10.25 37.50
N ARG A 43 16.24 11.33 37.88
CA ARG A 43 15.70 12.43 38.70
C ARG A 43 15.07 13.54 37.88
N TRP A 44 15.42 13.64 36.59
CA TRP A 44 14.89 14.69 35.70
C TRP A 44 13.37 14.63 35.46
N PRO A 45 12.70 13.46 35.41
CA PRO A 45 11.24 13.41 35.31
C PRO A 45 10.49 14.07 36.47
N ALA A 46 11.13 14.25 37.64
CA ALA A 46 10.55 15.00 38.76
C ALA A 46 10.69 16.53 38.57
N VAL A 47 11.60 16.98 37.70
CA VAL A 47 11.84 18.40 37.39
C VAL A 47 11.08 18.83 36.14
N LEU A 48 11.15 18.04 35.07
CA LEU A 48 10.48 18.32 33.81
C LEU A 48 9.81 17.04 33.32
N ARG A 49 8.50 16.97 33.53
CA ARG A 49 7.67 15.84 33.15
C ARG A 49 6.89 16.16 31.88
N VAL A 50 7.01 15.32 30.86
CA VAL A 50 6.20 15.42 29.63
C VAL A 50 5.38 14.15 29.48
N VAL A 51 4.06 14.28 29.29
CA VAL A 51 3.15 13.15 29.07
C VAL A 51 2.19 13.43 27.92
N VAL A 52 1.64 12.38 27.30
CA VAL A 52 0.50 12.52 26.40
C VAL A 52 -0.71 12.98 27.22
N ALA A 53 -1.33 14.09 26.81
CA ALA A 53 -2.48 14.66 27.49
C ALA A 53 -3.77 13.90 27.16
N GLY A 54 -4.72 13.85 28.10
CA GLY A 54 -6.06 13.29 27.90
C GLY A 54 -6.54 12.43 29.06
N GLY A 55 -7.85 12.13 29.13
CA GLY A 55 -8.45 11.45 30.28
C GLY A 55 -8.57 12.37 31.50
N THR A 56 -8.74 11.78 32.68
CA THR A 56 -8.81 12.49 33.95
C THR A 56 -7.42 12.93 34.43
N PRO A 57 -7.31 13.97 35.29
CA PRO A 57 -6.02 14.39 35.85
C PRO A 57 -5.27 13.26 36.59
N ALA A 58 -5.99 12.35 37.24
CA ALA A 58 -5.40 11.22 37.95
C ALA A 58 -4.78 10.20 36.98
N GLU A 59 -5.48 9.86 35.89
CA GLU A 59 -4.94 8.98 34.85
C GLU A 59 -3.71 9.59 34.18
N GLU A 60 -3.73 10.89 33.90
CA GLU A 60 -2.61 11.59 33.28
C GLU A 60 -1.39 11.69 34.22
N ALA A 61 -1.62 11.85 35.52
CA ALA A 61 -0.57 11.80 36.54
C ALA A 61 0.02 10.39 36.69
N ALA A 62 -0.78 9.33 36.48
CA ALA A 62 -0.33 7.94 36.53
C ALA A 62 0.41 7.47 35.26
N ARG A 63 0.29 8.20 34.13
CA ARG A 63 0.98 7.83 32.89
C ARG A 63 2.51 7.86 33.03
N PRO A 64 3.24 6.96 32.35
CA PRO A 64 4.67 7.08 32.24
C PRO A 64 5.04 8.37 31.46
N PRO A 65 6.10 9.08 31.87
CA PRO A 65 6.61 10.21 31.09
C PRO A 65 7.13 9.74 29.73
N VAL A 66 7.04 10.63 28.73
CA VAL A 66 7.70 10.45 27.44
C VAL A 66 9.20 10.28 27.68
N ALA A 67 9.77 9.22 27.11
CA ALA A 67 11.20 8.96 27.17
C ALA A 67 11.99 10.05 26.43
N GLY A 68 13.12 10.46 26.99
CA GLY A 68 13.95 11.51 26.41
C GLY A 68 15.05 11.96 27.35
N MET A 69 15.84 12.92 26.87
CA MET A 69 16.98 13.49 27.61
C MET A 69 16.71 14.95 27.95
N VAL A 70 17.11 15.34 29.16
CA VAL A 70 17.10 16.75 29.58
C VAL A 70 18.52 17.29 29.57
N ALA A 71 18.70 18.47 28.98
CA ALA A 71 19.94 19.22 28.99
C ALA A 71 19.68 20.67 29.44
N VAL A 72 20.58 21.21 30.28
CA VAL A 72 20.53 22.62 30.68
C VAL A 72 21.45 23.42 29.74
N THR A 73 20.84 24.27 28.92
CA THR A 73 21.50 25.16 27.96
C THR A 73 21.69 26.56 28.54
N ASP A 74 22.37 27.46 27.82
CA ASP A 74 22.62 28.84 28.29
C ASP A 74 21.35 29.66 28.49
N LYS A 75 20.24 29.24 27.88
CA LYS A 75 18.99 30.00 27.87
C LYS A 75 17.78 29.22 28.37
N ALA A 76 17.88 27.89 28.50
CA ALA A 76 16.73 27.03 28.77
C ALA A 76 17.11 25.68 29.39
N ILE A 77 16.14 25.05 30.06
CA ILE A 77 16.16 23.60 30.31
C ILE A 77 15.40 22.94 29.16
N ARG A 78 16.07 22.08 28.39
CA ARG A 78 15.57 21.48 27.15
C ARG A 78 15.36 19.99 27.32
N PHE A 79 14.16 19.51 27.06
CA PHE A 79 13.81 18.09 26.96
C PHE A 79 13.71 17.67 25.49
N THR A 80 14.52 16.71 25.07
CA THR A 80 14.49 16.14 23.71
C THR A 80 13.92 14.72 23.80
N PRO A 81 12.78 14.42 23.15
CA PRO A 81 12.20 13.10 23.24
C PRO A 81 13.03 12.07 22.46
N GLU A 82 13.02 10.82 22.91
CA GLU A 82 13.69 9.71 22.21
C GLU A 82 13.04 9.42 20.85
N PHE A 83 11.71 9.57 20.77
CA PHE A 83 10.93 9.52 19.54
C PHE A 83 10.28 10.88 19.28
N ALA A 84 10.24 11.31 18.02
CA ALA A 84 9.66 12.60 17.67
C ALA A 84 8.21 12.75 18.16
N PHE A 85 7.85 13.95 18.63
CA PHE A 85 6.47 14.26 18.97
C PHE A 85 5.55 14.07 17.76
N VAL A 86 4.37 13.50 18.00
CA VAL A 86 3.40 13.20 16.93
C VAL A 86 2.56 14.45 16.62
N PRO A 87 2.54 14.95 15.37
CA PRO A 87 1.67 16.06 14.99
C PRO A 87 0.20 15.77 15.27
N GLY A 88 -0.50 16.72 15.89
CA GLY A 88 -1.90 16.58 16.32
C GLY A 88 -2.09 15.90 17.68
N VAL A 89 -1.04 15.35 18.30
CA VAL A 89 -1.09 14.89 19.69
C VAL A 89 -0.77 16.04 20.63
N THR A 90 -1.60 16.20 21.67
CA THR A 90 -1.35 17.16 22.74
C THR A 90 -0.54 16.48 23.84
N TYR A 91 0.54 17.11 24.24
CA TYR A 91 1.39 16.74 25.36
C TYR A 91 1.20 17.74 26.50
N ARG A 92 1.25 17.27 27.73
CA ARG A 92 1.34 18.13 28.91
C ARG A 92 2.76 18.12 29.43
N ALA A 93 3.38 19.29 29.42
CA ALA A 93 4.67 19.51 30.06
C ALA A 93 4.45 20.19 31.41
N THR A 94 5.08 19.68 32.46
CA THR A 94 5.10 20.27 33.80
C THR A 94 6.55 20.46 34.24
N PHE A 95 6.91 21.70 34.54
CA PHE A 95 8.19 22.04 35.17
C PHE A 95 7.97 22.30 36.66
N ASP A 96 8.63 21.52 37.51
CA ASP A 96 8.67 21.71 38.95
C ASP A 96 10.08 22.19 39.38
N PRO A 97 10.22 23.43 39.88
CA PRO A 97 11.49 23.96 40.34
C PRO A 97 11.99 23.38 41.67
N ALA A 98 11.12 22.73 42.46
CA ALA A 98 11.44 22.31 43.82
C ALA A 98 12.60 21.30 43.93
N PRO A 99 12.74 20.27 43.08
CA PRO A 99 13.87 19.34 43.16
C PRO A 99 15.21 19.99 42.82
N LEU A 100 15.20 21.12 42.10
CA LEU A 100 16.38 21.95 41.85
C LEU A 100 16.65 22.97 42.97
N LYS A 101 15.83 22.99 44.03
CA LYS A 101 15.84 23.97 45.11
C LYS A 101 15.66 25.41 44.61
N LEU A 102 14.97 25.56 43.48
CA LEU A 102 14.62 26.87 42.91
C LEU A 102 13.29 27.34 43.49
N GLY A 103 13.14 28.66 43.67
CA GLY A 103 11.88 29.25 44.10
C GLY A 103 10.87 29.31 42.97
N GLY A 104 9.61 29.02 43.26
CA GLY A 104 8.51 29.10 42.27
C GLY A 104 7.45 28.05 42.51
N ARG A 105 6.32 28.17 41.79
CA ARG A 105 5.31 27.11 41.71
C ARG A 105 5.52 26.30 40.43
N PRO A 106 5.08 25.03 40.39
CA PRO A 106 5.10 24.26 39.15
C PRO A 106 4.34 24.98 38.03
N VAL A 107 4.92 24.97 36.83
CA VAL A 107 4.31 25.55 35.63
C VAL A 107 3.94 24.41 34.69
N THR A 108 2.73 24.46 34.16
CA THR A 108 2.19 23.43 33.27
C THR A 108 1.71 24.07 31.97
N ALA A 109 2.05 23.46 30.84
CA ALA A 109 1.55 23.87 29.53
C ALA A 109 1.05 22.66 28.72
N ALA A 110 -0.01 22.88 27.95
CA ALA A 110 -0.43 21.97 26.90
C ALA A 110 0.29 22.36 25.60
N LEU A 111 1.01 21.43 25.02
CA LEU A 111 1.89 21.63 23.87
C LEU A 111 1.51 20.65 22.78
N SER A 112 1.36 21.11 21.55
CA SER A 112 1.11 20.24 20.40
C SER A 112 1.84 20.77 19.18
N LEU A 113 2.28 19.84 18.32
CA LEU A 113 2.65 20.19 16.95
C LEU A 113 1.37 20.26 16.12
N PRO A 114 1.18 21.27 15.27
CA PRO A 114 0.02 21.35 14.41
C PRO A 114 0.00 20.12 13.50
N LYS A 115 -1.15 19.44 13.45
CA LYS A 115 -1.36 18.37 12.47
C LYS A 115 -1.31 19.00 11.08
N PRO A 116 -0.44 18.54 10.16
CA PRO A 116 -0.46 19.00 8.78
C PRO A 116 -1.86 18.86 8.20
N ALA A 117 -2.22 19.75 7.26
CA ALA A 117 -3.47 19.61 6.54
C ALA A 117 -3.54 18.21 5.92
N PRO A 118 -4.68 17.50 6.06
CA PRO A 118 -4.80 16.16 5.50
C PRO A 118 -4.58 16.21 3.99
N GLY A 119 -3.76 15.28 3.48
CA GLY A 119 -3.60 15.07 2.03
C GLY A 119 -4.92 14.62 1.37
N PRO A 120 -4.94 14.42 0.05
CA PRO A 120 -6.14 13.94 -0.65
C PRO A 120 -6.64 12.63 -0.03
N ARG A 121 -7.96 12.44 0.00
CA ARG A 121 -8.57 11.18 0.44
C ARG A 121 -8.30 10.10 -0.60
N VAL A 122 -8.15 8.87 -0.13
CA VAL A 122 -7.91 7.71 -0.99
C VAL A 122 -9.18 7.33 -1.75
N SER A 123 -9.05 6.97 -3.01
CA SER A 123 -10.10 6.42 -3.87
C SER A 123 -9.64 5.13 -4.52
N VAL A 124 -10.59 4.32 -4.98
CA VAL A 124 -10.29 3.24 -5.93
C VAL A 124 -10.06 3.87 -7.30
N VAL A 125 -8.88 3.63 -7.87
CA VAL A 125 -8.45 4.14 -9.18
C VAL A 125 -8.89 3.19 -10.29
N ALA A 126 -8.76 1.88 -10.06
CA ALA A 126 -9.12 0.88 -11.04
C ALA A 126 -9.39 -0.49 -10.39
N LEU A 127 -10.18 -1.30 -11.08
CA LEU A 127 -10.33 -2.73 -10.83
C LEU A 127 -9.91 -3.47 -12.09
N TYR A 128 -9.04 -4.47 -11.97
CA TYR A 128 -8.59 -5.31 -13.09
C TYR A 128 -8.92 -6.78 -12.85
N PRO A 129 -9.26 -7.58 -13.88
CA PRO A 129 -9.23 -7.23 -15.31
C PRO A 129 -10.28 -6.19 -15.66
N SER A 130 -9.99 -5.24 -16.54
CA SER A 130 -10.81 -4.06 -16.85
C SER A 130 -11.91 -4.31 -17.91
N ALA A 131 -11.91 -5.48 -18.54
CA ALA A 131 -12.93 -5.91 -19.49
C ALA A 131 -14.34 -6.00 -18.87
N ASP A 132 -15.38 -5.66 -19.63
CA ASP A 132 -16.79 -5.75 -19.23
C ASP A 132 -17.38 -7.16 -19.36
N ARG A 133 -16.60 -8.09 -19.93
CA ARG A 133 -16.90 -9.51 -20.09
C ARG A 133 -15.76 -10.32 -19.49
N LEU A 134 -16.08 -11.22 -18.56
CA LEU A 134 -15.11 -12.04 -17.85
C LEU A 134 -15.58 -13.51 -17.88
N PRO A 135 -14.69 -14.49 -18.11
CA PRO A 135 -15.05 -15.91 -18.02
C PRO A 135 -15.56 -16.29 -16.63
N GLU A 136 -16.46 -17.28 -16.55
CA GLU A 136 -17.00 -17.73 -15.26
C GLU A 136 -15.93 -18.33 -14.32
N ASN A 137 -14.81 -18.79 -14.87
CA ASN A 137 -13.65 -19.31 -14.15
C ASN A 137 -12.54 -18.25 -13.94
N THR A 138 -12.86 -16.95 -14.06
CA THR A 138 -11.97 -15.85 -13.65
C THR A 138 -11.42 -16.12 -12.25
N LEU A 139 -10.12 -15.93 -12.02
CA LEU A 139 -9.48 -16.30 -10.76
C LEU A 139 -9.30 -15.15 -9.78
N ARG A 140 -9.08 -13.94 -10.28
CA ARG A 140 -8.61 -12.85 -9.41
C ARG A 140 -8.99 -11.47 -9.92
N PHE A 141 -9.04 -10.55 -8.97
CA PHE A 141 -9.10 -9.13 -9.20
C PHE A 141 -7.89 -8.41 -8.61
N TYR A 142 -7.49 -7.32 -9.25
CA TYR A 142 -6.59 -6.32 -8.67
C TYR A 142 -7.36 -5.03 -8.39
N ILE A 143 -7.35 -4.58 -7.15
CA ILE A 143 -7.90 -3.28 -6.75
C ILE A 143 -6.73 -2.31 -6.64
N GLN A 144 -6.71 -1.28 -7.48
CA GLN A 144 -5.73 -0.20 -7.43
C GLN A 144 -6.29 0.98 -6.64
N PHE A 145 -5.57 1.42 -5.61
CA PHE A 145 -5.90 2.60 -4.81
C PHE A 145 -5.02 3.80 -5.20
N SER A 146 -5.51 5.01 -4.92
CA SER A 146 -4.77 6.27 -5.11
C SER A 146 -3.78 6.58 -3.97
N GLY A 147 -3.83 5.80 -2.90
CA GLY A 147 -3.01 5.92 -1.69
C GLY A 147 -3.21 4.71 -0.77
N PRO A 148 -2.44 4.62 0.33
CA PRO A 148 -2.49 3.47 1.23
C PRO A 148 -3.82 3.40 1.98
N VAL A 149 -4.37 2.19 2.13
CA VAL A 149 -5.59 1.93 2.89
C VAL A 149 -5.32 1.11 4.14
N ALA A 150 -6.25 1.15 5.09
CA ALA A 150 -6.21 0.33 6.27
C ALA A 150 -6.23 -1.16 5.87
N ARG A 151 -5.33 -1.92 6.48
CA ARG A 151 -5.17 -3.37 6.29
C ARG A 151 -5.79 -4.14 7.45
N GLY A 152 -6.02 -5.42 7.24
CA GLY A 152 -6.68 -6.30 8.20
C GLY A 152 -8.16 -6.44 7.90
N ASP A 153 -8.57 -7.67 7.60
CA ASP A 153 -9.94 -8.04 7.25
C ASP A 153 -10.51 -7.19 6.11
N VAL A 154 -9.78 -7.17 4.98
CA VAL A 154 -10.17 -6.42 3.79
C VAL A 154 -11.43 -6.95 3.12
N TYR A 155 -11.73 -8.24 3.30
CA TYR A 155 -12.84 -8.92 2.62
C TYR A 155 -14.21 -8.41 3.05
N ARG A 156 -14.36 -7.93 4.30
CA ARG A 156 -15.60 -7.29 4.78
C ARG A 156 -16.04 -6.08 3.95
N PHE A 157 -15.10 -5.45 3.22
CA PHE A 157 -15.37 -4.28 2.38
C PHE A 157 -15.69 -4.65 0.93
N LEU A 158 -15.62 -5.93 0.58
CA LEU A 158 -15.77 -6.43 -0.77
C LEU A 158 -17.06 -7.23 -0.87
N ARG A 159 -17.86 -6.95 -1.89
CA ARG A 159 -19.06 -7.75 -2.21
C ARG A 159 -19.13 -8.03 -3.69
N LEU A 160 -19.72 -9.17 -4.03
CA LEU A 160 -20.11 -9.49 -5.40
C LEU A 160 -21.63 -9.64 -5.44
N VAL A 161 -22.30 -8.77 -6.18
CA VAL A 161 -23.77 -8.73 -6.24
C VAL A 161 -24.22 -9.15 -7.63
N ARG A 162 -25.12 -10.12 -7.71
CA ARG A 162 -25.68 -10.63 -8.97
C ARG A 162 -26.80 -9.72 -9.49
N ASP A 163 -27.16 -9.87 -10.76
CA ASP A 163 -28.21 -9.11 -11.44
C ASP A 163 -29.60 -9.18 -10.79
N ASP A 164 -29.90 -10.24 -10.04
CA ASP A 164 -31.12 -10.38 -9.24
C ASP A 164 -31.06 -9.68 -7.87
N GLY A 165 -29.97 -8.94 -7.60
CA GLY A 165 -29.75 -8.19 -6.36
C GLY A 165 -29.24 -9.05 -5.20
N ARG A 166 -29.06 -10.36 -5.39
CA ARG A 166 -28.52 -11.23 -4.34
C ARG A 166 -27.00 -11.12 -4.28
N GLU A 167 -26.46 -11.08 -3.07
CA GLU A 167 -25.03 -11.20 -2.84
C GLU A 167 -24.58 -12.65 -3.09
N VAL A 168 -23.45 -12.81 -3.77
CA VAL A 168 -22.84 -14.13 -3.94
C VAL A 168 -22.20 -14.52 -2.63
N GLU A 169 -22.66 -15.62 -2.04
CA GLU A 169 -22.15 -16.16 -0.78
C GLU A 169 -20.67 -16.55 -0.93
N SER A 170 -19.82 -16.16 0.01
CA SER A 170 -18.40 -16.55 0.12
C SER A 170 -17.65 -16.65 -1.23
N PRO A 171 -17.58 -15.54 -2.00
CA PRO A 171 -17.01 -15.60 -3.34
C PRO A 171 -15.48 -15.58 -3.31
N PHE A 172 -14.87 -15.01 -2.28
CA PHE A 172 -13.42 -14.80 -2.21
C PHE A 172 -12.72 -15.85 -1.35
N LEU A 173 -11.46 -16.12 -1.66
CA LEU A 173 -10.56 -16.83 -0.75
C LEU A 173 -10.05 -15.84 0.29
N GLU A 174 -10.56 -15.96 1.51
CA GLU A 174 -10.12 -15.15 2.64
C GLU A 174 -8.84 -15.74 3.25
N ILE A 175 -7.75 -14.97 3.21
CA ILE A 175 -6.47 -15.34 3.82
C ILE A 175 -6.03 -14.27 4.81
N GLY A 176 -5.38 -14.67 5.89
CA GLY A 176 -4.88 -13.75 6.92
C GLY A 176 -3.73 -12.86 6.42
N GLU A 177 -2.90 -13.38 5.52
CA GLU A 177 -1.83 -12.61 4.88
C GLU A 177 -2.32 -12.03 3.54
N GLU A 178 -2.80 -10.80 3.58
CA GLU A 178 -3.35 -10.10 2.42
C GLU A 178 -2.32 -9.89 1.31
N LEU A 179 -2.72 -10.10 0.05
CA LEU A 179 -1.83 -10.06 -1.12
C LEU A 179 -1.65 -8.64 -1.68
N TRP A 180 -0.94 -7.80 -0.95
CA TRP A 180 -0.58 -6.45 -1.36
C TRP A 180 0.64 -6.42 -2.29
N SER A 181 0.65 -5.51 -3.26
CA SER A 181 1.88 -5.13 -3.97
C SER A 181 2.91 -4.50 -3.03
N THR A 182 4.17 -4.47 -3.47
CA THR A 182 5.29 -3.92 -2.69
C THR A 182 5.09 -2.46 -2.29
N ASP A 183 4.47 -1.65 -3.15
CA ASP A 183 4.12 -0.25 -2.86
C ASP A 183 2.89 -0.11 -1.94
N GLY A 184 2.18 -1.21 -1.67
CA GLY A 184 0.98 -1.23 -0.84
C GLY A 184 -0.26 -0.59 -1.49
N LEU A 185 -0.24 -0.31 -2.79
CA LEU A 185 -1.32 0.40 -3.49
C LEU A 185 -2.23 -0.50 -4.32
N ARG A 186 -1.87 -1.78 -4.50
CA ARG A 186 -2.66 -2.77 -5.23
C ARG A 186 -2.93 -3.99 -4.35
N LEU A 187 -4.21 -4.26 -4.10
CA LEU A 187 -4.65 -5.50 -3.45
C LEU A 187 -4.99 -6.54 -4.51
N THR A 188 -4.49 -7.76 -4.35
CA THR A 188 -4.93 -8.93 -5.12
C THR A 188 -6.01 -9.66 -4.34
N VAL A 189 -7.17 -9.85 -4.95
CA VAL A 189 -8.30 -10.59 -4.39
C VAL A 189 -8.50 -11.84 -5.22
N LEU A 190 -8.41 -13.01 -4.60
CA LEU A 190 -8.62 -14.29 -5.27
C LEU A 190 -10.08 -14.71 -5.08
N PHE A 191 -10.70 -15.20 -6.15
CA PHE A 191 -11.93 -15.97 -6.03
C PHE A 191 -11.65 -17.31 -5.33
N HIS A 192 -12.65 -17.84 -4.64
CA HIS A 192 -12.51 -19.06 -3.85
C HIS A 192 -12.18 -20.24 -4.78
N PRO A 193 -10.95 -20.81 -4.73
CA PRO A 193 -10.50 -21.81 -5.70
C PRO A 193 -11.35 -23.09 -5.65
N GLY A 194 -11.89 -23.43 -4.48
CA GLY A 194 -12.80 -24.55 -4.27
C GLY A 194 -14.12 -24.47 -5.06
N ARG A 195 -14.45 -23.31 -5.62
CA ARG A 195 -15.65 -23.06 -6.43
C ARG A 195 -15.35 -22.77 -7.90
N ILE A 196 -14.07 -22.64 -8.25
CA ILE A 196 -13.62 -22.49 -9.63
C ILE A 196 -13.41 -23.87 -10.27
N LYS A 197 -12.54 -24.71 -9.68
CA LYS A 197 -12.22 -26.02 -10.26
C LYS A 197 -13.40 -26.97 -10.25
N GLN A 198 -13.48 -27.83 -11.25
CA GLN A 198 -14.53 -28.83 -11.33
C GLN A 198 -14.31 -29.95 -10.30
N GLY A 199 -15.40 -30.59 -9.87
CA GLY A 199 -15.35 -31.76 -8.97
C GLY A 199 -14.98 -31.46 -7.51
N LEU A 200 -14.81 -30.20 -7.11
CA LEU A 200 -14.56 -29.84 -5.71
C LEU A 200 -15.87 -29.66 -4.93
N ILE A 201 -15.88 -30.12 -3.68
CA ILE A 201 -17.06 -30.10 -2.78
C ILE A 201 -17.71 -28.70 -2.71
N PRO A 202 -16.97 -27.60 -2.50
CA PRO A 202 -17.61 -26.29 -2.40
C PRO A 202 -18.34 -25.86 -3.69
N ARG A 203 -17.81 -26.24 -4.88
CA ARG A 203 -18.50 -25.99 -6.16
C ARG A 203 -19.79 -26.81 -6.28
N MET A 204 -19.79 -28.06 -5.81
CA MET A 204 -20.98 -28.92 -5.86
C MET A 204 -22.08 -28.46 -4.89
N GLU A 205 -21.70 -27.96 -3.71
CA GLU A 205 -22.64 -27.53 -2.68
C GLU A 205 -23.17 -26.10 -2.90
N LEU A 206 -22.29 -25.15 -3.25
CA LEU A 206 -22.62 -23.71 -3.36
C LEU A 206 -22.74 -23.22 -4.81
N GLY A 207 -22.47 -24.10 -5.78
CA GLY A 207 -22.39 -23.72 -7.19
C GLY A 207 -21.15 -22.89 -7.52
N PRO A 208 -21.01 -22.51 -8.81
CA PRO A 208 -19.94 -21.61 -9.24
C PRO A 208 -20.12 -20.21 -8.63
N ILE A 209 -19.03 -19.44 -8.58
CA ILE A 209 -19.09 -18.04 -8.15
C ILE A 209 -19.77 -17.17 -9.21
N LEU A 210 -19.41 -17.41 -10.48
CA LEU A 210 -19.96 -16.75 -11.65
C LEU A 210 -20.68 -17.79 -12.51
N GLU A 211 -21.82 -17.41 -13.09
CA GLU A 211 -22.57 -18.25 -14.03
C GLU A 211 -22.60 -17.55 -15.40
N ALA A 212 -22.17 -18.24 -16.46
CA ALA A 212 -22.20 -17.70 -17.81
C ALA A 212 -23.58 -17.12 -18.18
N GLY A 213 -23.60 -15.93 -18.78
CA GLY A 213 -24.80 -15.21 -19.17
C GLY A 213 -25.38 -14.28 -18.11
N ARG A 214 -24.92 -14.36 -16.84
CA ARG A 214 -25.36 -13.45 -15.77
C ARG A 214 -24.47 -12.23 -15.63
N ARG A 215 -25.03 -11.14 -15.09
CA ARG A 215 -24.25 -9.94 -14.74
C ARG A 215 -23.96 -9.90 -13.25
N TYR A 216 -22.78 -9.40 -12.92
CA TYR A 216 -22.33 -9.23 -11.55
C TYR A 216 -21.76 -7.83 -11.36
N THR A 217 -21.92 -7.29 -10.17
CA THR A 217 -21.35 -6.01 -9.73
C THR A 217 -20.40 -6.26 -8.58
N PHE A 218 -19.12 -6.00 -8.81
CA PHE A 218 -18.10 -5.95 -7.76
C PHE A 218 -18.23 -4.61 -7.03
N VAL A 219 -18.41 -4.66 -5.72
CA VAL A 219 -18.61 -3.49 -4.86
C VAL A 219 -17.49 -3.40 -3.84
N ILE A 220 -16.89 -2.21 -3.73
CA ILE A 220 -15.91 -1.87 -2.70
C ILE A 220 -16.52 -0.77 -1.84
N SER A 221 -16.73 -1.07 -0.56
CA SER A 221 -17.39 -0.15 0.38
C SER A 221 -16.64 1.18 0.50
N GLY A 222 -17.39 2.28 0.49
CA GLY A 222 -16.86 3.62 0.80
C GLY A 222 -16.42 3.77 2.25
N ASP A 223 -16.89 2.90 3.15
CA ASP A 223 -16.54 2.92 4.58
C ASP A 223 -15.15 2.34 4.87
N TRP A 224 -14.50 1.74 3.87
CA TRP A 224 -13.12 1.30 4.01
C TRP A 224 -12.23 2.51 4.29
N LYS A 225 -11.45 2.44 5.36
CA LYS A 225 -10.61 3.54 5.79
C LYS A 225 -9.28 3.58 5.05
N ASP A 226 -8.78 4.77 4.79
CA ASP A 226 -7.40 5.02 4.41
C ASP A 226 -6.45 4.79 5.61
N ALA A 227 -5.14 4.85 5.37
CA ALA A 227 -4.13 4.69 6.41
C ALA A 227 -4.23 5.76 7.53
N GLU A 228 -4.88 6.90 7.27
CA GLU A 228 -5.14 7.95 8.25
C GLU A 228 -6.51 7.79 8.96
N GLY A 229 -7.23 6.70 8.70
CA GLY A 229 -8.50 6.37 9.35
C GLY A 229 -9.74 7.05 8.75
N ARG A 230 -9.63 7.69 7.58
CA ARG A 230 -10.73 8.39 6.88
C ARG A 230 -11.37 7.45 5.85
N PRO A 231 -12.69 7.47 5.64
CA PRO A 231 -13.33 6.62 4.62
C PRO A 231 -12.84 6.95 3.19
N LEU A 232 -12.86 5.97 2.29
CA LEU A 232 -12.63 6.15 0.86
C LEU A 232 -13.55 7.21 0.26
N VAL A 233 -13.07 7.97 -0.74
CA VAL A 233 -13.80 9.08 -1.37
C VAL A 233 -15.28 8.75 -1.61
N SER A 234 -15.55 7.57 -2.15
CA SER A 234 -16.89 7.01 -2.34
C SER A 234 -16.84 5.48 -2.38
N GLU A 235 -18.01 4.84 -2.32
CA GLU A 235 -18.16 3.45 -2.74
C GLU A 235 -17.78 3.31 -4.22
N TYR A 236 -17.10 2.23 -4.57
CA TYR A 236 -16.77 1.89 -5.95
C TYR A 236 -17.60 0.70 -6.41
N ARG A 237 -18.16 0.79 -7.63
CA ARG A 237 -18.96 -0.26 -8.24
C ARG A 237 -18.48 -0.52 -9.65
N ARG A 238 -18.36 -1.80 -10.02
CA ARG A 238 -18.08 -2.20 -11.40
C ARG A 238 -18.87 -3.43 -11.80
N THR A 239 -19.65 -3.28 -12.86
CA THR A 239 -20.49 -4.35 -13.41
C THR A 239 -19.83 -5.00 -14.62
N PHE A 240 -19.92 -6.33 -14.72
CA PHE A 240 -19.46 -7.13 -15.85
C PHE A 240 -20.42 -8.28 -16.15
N LEU A 241 -20.35 -8.82 -17.35
CA LEU A 241 -21.06 -10.03 -17.79
C LEU A 241 -20.15 -11.24 -17.66
N ALA A 242 -20.62 -12.30 -17.02
CA ALA A 242 -19.94 -13.59 -17.03
C ALA A 242 -20.12 -14.28 -18.38
N THR A 243 -19.03 -14.74 -18.99
CA THR A 243 -19.04 -15.56 -20.22
C THR A 243 -18.77 -17.02 -19.88
N ALA A 244 -18.81 -17.89 -20.90
CA ALA A 244 -18.37 -19.27 -20.75
C ALA A 244 -16.94 -19.34 -20.18
N ALA A 245 -16.65 -20.44 -19.50
CA ALA A 245 -15.32 -20.72 -18.96
C ALA A 245 -14.28 -20.72 -20.09
N ASP A 246 -13.08 -20.28 -19.75
CA ASP A 246 -11.94 -20.28 -20.65
C ASP A 246 -10.82 -21.13 -20.05
N ASP A 247 -10.58 -22.27 -20.67
CA ASP A 247 -9.56 -23.23 -20.28
C ASP A 247 -8.46 -23.34 -21.36
N GLU A 248 -8.46 -22.44 -22.36
CA GLU A 248 -7.44 -22.44 -23.41
C GLU A 248 -6.10 -21.95 -22.84
N PRO A 249 -5.00 -22.71 -23.02
CA PRO A 249 -3.68 -22.23 -22.65
C PRO A 249 -3.29 -20.98 -23.42
N VAL A 250 -2.60 -20.06 -22.75
CA VAL A 250 -2.07 -18.85 -23.38
C VAL A 250 -1.09 -19.26 -24.48
N ASN A 251 -1.30 -18.73 -25.68
CA ASN A 251 -0.44 -18.99 -26.83
C ASN A 251 0.13 -17.69 -27.42
N PRO A 252 1.39 -17.34 -27.10
CA PRO A 252 2.05 -16.15 -27.62
C PRO A 252 2.18 -16.09 -29.14
N ASP A 253 2.08 -17.20 -29.87
CA ASP A 253 2.11 -17.21 -31.34
C ASP A 253 0.87 -16.58 -31.96
N ARG A 254 -0.26 -16.57 -31.23
CA ARG A 254 -1.51 -15.90 -31.65
C ARG A 254 -1.46 -14.38 -31.51
N TRP A 255 -0.44 -13.83 -30.85
CA TRP A 255 -0.33 -12.38 -30.64
C TRP A 255 0.07 -11.68 -31.94
N THR A 256 -0.48 -10.49 -32.18
CA THR A 256 -0.04 -9.65 -33.32
C THR A 256 1.02 -8.67 -32.83
N LEU A 257 2.23 -8.78 -33.39
CA LEU A 257 3.32 -7.85 -33.15
C LEU A 257 3.28 -6.76 -34.22
N ILE A 258 3.15 -5.50 -33.80
CA ILE A 258 3.21 -4.34 -34.67
C ILE A 258 4.54 -3.63 -34.40
N PRO A 259 5.52 -3.73 -35.31
CA PRO A 259 6.81 -3.08 -35.15
C PRO A 259 6.68 -1.56 -34.93
N PRO A 260 7.58 -0.96 -34.15
CA PRO A 260 7.58 0.48 -33.92
C PRO A 260 7.83 1.25 -35.22
N ARG A 261 7.15 2.39 -35.37
CA ARG A 261 7.58 3.47 -36.29
C ARG A 261 8.77 4.21 -35.66
N PRO A 262 9.55 5.01 -36.42
CA PRO A 262 10.61 5.84 -35.83
C PRO A 262 10.10 6.66 -34.63
N GLY A 263 10.72 6.46 -33.47
CA GLY A 263 10.33 7.11 -32.20
C GLY A 263 9.07 6.56 -31.51
N GLY A 264 8.42 5.52 -32.05
CA GLY A 264 7.22 4.92 -31.48
C GLY A 264 7.47 3.64 -30.65
N PRO A 265 6.45 3.15 -29.92
CA PRO A 265 6.55 1.92 -29.15
C PRO A 265 6.35 0.68 -30.03
N LEU A 266 6.87 -0.47 -29.58
CA LEU A 266 6.39 -1.78 -30.06
C LEU A 266 4.99 -2.01 -29.48
N ILE A 267 4.05 -2.50 -30.30
CA ILE A 267 2.68 -2.79 -29.85
C ILE A 267 2.40 -4.28 -30.02
N LEU A 268 1.92 -4.92 -28.95
CA LEU A 268 1.39 -6.28 -28.95
C LEU A 268 -0.13 -6.22 -28.84
N ARG A 269 -0.84 -6.87 -29.76
CA ARG A 269 -2.28 -7.12 -29.64
C ARG A 269 -2.51 -8.57 -29.26
N LEU A 270 -3.21 -8.76 -28.15
CA LEU A 270 -3.54 -10.05 -27.57
C LEU A 270 -4.97 -10.43 -27.99
N PRO A 271 -5.25 -11.71 -28.30
CA PRO A 271 -6.60 -12.15 -28.66
C PRO A 271 -7.59 -12.02 -27.49
N GLU A 272 -7.09 -12.07 -26.26
CA GLU A 272 -7.85 -12.09 -25.02
C GLU A 272 -7.13 -11.30 -23.91
N PRO A 273 -7.82 -10.94 -22.82
CA PRO A 273 -7.20 -10.22 -21.72
C PRO A 273 -6.27 -11.17 -20.95
N LEU A 274 -5.03 -10.77 -20.72
CA LEU A 274 -4.12 -11.50 -19.84
C LEU A 274 -3.99 -10.83 -18.47
N ASP A 275 -3.33 -11.49 -17.54
CA ASP A 275 -3.10 -10.94 -16.22
C ASP A 275 -2.28 -9.65 -16.29
N ARG A 276 -2.89 -8.54 -15.85
CA ARG A 276 -2.30 -7.20 -15.96
C ARG A 276 -0.95 -7.08 -15.24
N ALA A 277 -0.86 -7.62 -14.03
CA ALA A 277 0.35 -7.48 -13.21
C ALA A 277 1.48 -8.33 -13.79
N LEU A 278 1.15 -9.52 -14.29
CA LEU A 278 2.12 -10.40 -14.94
C LEU A 278 2.60 -9.84 -16.28
N LEU A 279 1.71 -9.30 -17.11
CA LEU A 279 2.08 -8.67 -18.40
C LEU A 279 3.19 -7.61 -18.26
N GLN A 280 3.21 -6.86 -17.16
CA GLN A 280 4.23 -5.84 -16.91
C GLN A 280 5.62 -6.40 -16.59
N SER A 281 5.69 -7.61 -16.03
CA SER A 281 6.94 -8.21 -15.52
C SER A 281 7.43 -9.40 -16.34
N MET A 282 6.54 -10.10 -17.03
CA MET A 282 6.77 -11.38 -17.71
C MET A 282 6.84 -11.27 -19.24
N VAL A 283 6.68 -10.07 -19.79
CA VAL A 283 6.84 -9.78 -21.22
C VAL A 283 7.90 -8.69 -21.40
N TRP A 284 8.95 -9.00 -22.17
CA TRP A 284 10.03 -8.04 -22.45
C TRP A 284 10.59 -8.23 -23.86
N VAL A 285 11.45 -7.31 -24.27
CA VAL A 285 12.16 -7.37 -25.56
C VAL A 285 13.65 -7.56 -25.29
N GLU A 286 14.29 -8.40 -26.08
CA GLU A 286 15.75 -8.55 -26.16
C GLU A 286 16.25 -8.12 -27.54
N ASP A 287 17.46 -7.57 -27.60
CA ASP A 287 18.17 -7.33 -28.86
C ASP A 287 18.78 -8.62 -29.43
N GLU A 288 19.43 -8.51 -30.59
CA GLU A 288 20.09 -9.63 -31.26
C GLU A 288 21.19 -10.29 -30.40
N ALA A 289 21.83 -9.55 -29.48
CA ALA A 289 22.82 -10.08 -28.56
C ALA A 289 22.18 -10.76 -27.33
N GLY A 290 20.85 -10.79 -27.24
CA GLY A 290 20.11 -11.33 -26.09
C GLY A 290 20.08 -10.42 -24.88
N LYS A 291 20.44 -9.14 -25.04
CA LYS A 291 20.34 -8.17 -23.96
C LYS A 291 18.93 -7.61 -23.88
N ARG A 292 18.33 -7.62 -22.68
CA ARG A 292 17.03 -6.99 -22.43
C ARG A 292 17.08 -5.51 -22.75
N VAL A 293 16.13 -5.06 -23.57
CA VAL A 293 15.89 -3.66 -23.88
C VAL A 293 15.28 -3.00 -22.64
N GLU A 294 15.89 -1.91 -22.20
CA GLU A 294 15.33 -1.06 -21.16
C GLU A 294 14.11 -0.33 -21.72
N ALA A 295 12.94 -0.62 -21.17
CA ALA A 295 11.68 -0.12 -21.68
C ALA A 295 10.63 -0.01 -20.58
N VAL A 296 9.68 0.89 -20.79
CA VAL A 296 8.45 0.98 -20.02
C VAL A 296 7.37 0.16 -20.72
N THR A 297 6.80 -0.80 -20.00
CA THR A 297 5.68 -1.62 -20.49
C THR A 297 4.37 -1.04 -19.95
N THR A 298 3.44 -0.73 -20.85
CA THR A 298 2.07 -0.34 -20.46
C THR A 298 1.05 -1.34 -20.96
N VAL A 299 -0.05 -1.51 -20.21
CA VAL A 299 -1.13 -2.44 -20.52
C VAL A 299 -2.44 -1.66 -20.60
N GLY A 300 -3.14 -1.80 -21.73
CA GLY A 300 -4.38 -1.09 -22.03
C GLY A 300 -5.36 -1.93 -22.86
N GLY A 301 -6.43 -1.29 -23.33
CA GLY A 301 -7.43 -1.92 -24.20
C GLY A 301 -8.15 -3.11 -23.56
N GLY A 302 -8.46 -3.06 -22.26
CA GLY A 302 -9.04 -4.21 -21.56
C GLY A 302 -8.05 -5.36 -21.45
N GLU A 303 -6.79 -5.07 -21.12
CA GLU A 303 -5.67 -6.02 -21.04
C GLU A 303 -5.36 -6.76 -22.36
N ARG A 304 -5.80 -6.22 -23.51
CA ARG A 304 -5.55 -6.79 -24.85
C ARG A 304 -4.47 -6.08 -25.64
N VAL A 305 -3.94 -4.98 -25.12
CA VAL A 305 -2.88 -4.19 -25.78
C VAL A 305 -1.75 -3.98 -24.80
N VAL A 306 -0.55 -4.38 -25.21
CA VAL A 306 0.69 -4.11 -24.49
C VAL A 306 1.55 -3.20 -25.35
N THR A 307 2.05 -2.12 -24.79
CA THR A 307 3.04 -1.26 -25.46
C THR A 307 4.37 -1.38 -24.75
N VAL A 308 5.44 -1.53 -25.52
CA VAL A 308 6.82 -1.53 -25.02
C VAL A 308 7.50 -0.31 -25.59
N GLU A 309 7.70 0.70 -24.75
CA GLU A 309 8.34 1.96 -25.11
C GLU A 309 9.77 1.98 -24.59
N PRO A 310 10.79 1.98 -25.47
CA PRO A 310 12.17 1.87 -25.04
C PRO A 310 12.67 3.20 -24.44
N SER A 311 13.60 3.13 -23.47
CA SER A 311 14.25 4.33 -22.91
C SER A 311 15.10 5.09 -23.93
N ARG A 312 15.47 4.42 -25.03
CA ARG A 312 16.23 4.98 -26.16
C ARG A 312 15.55 4.59 -27.47
N PRO A 313 15.60 5.44 -28.52
CA PRO A 313 15.03 5.11 -29.82
C PRO A 313 15.50 3.74 -30.32
N TRP A 314 14.56 2.98 -30.88
CA TRP A 314 14.86 1.71 -31.54
C TRP A 314 15.92 1.89 -32.61
N ARG A 315 16.81 0.91 -32.74
CA ARG A 315 17.74 0.82 -33.86
C ARG A 315 17.18 -0.15 -34.87
N ALA A 316 17.50 0.06 -36.15
CA ALA A 316 17.22 -0.96 -37.16
C ALA A 316 17.99 -2.24 -36.80
N GLY A 317 17.32 -3.39 -36.90
CA GLY A 317 17.90 -4.67 -36.53
C GLY A 317 16.88 -5.72 -36.08
N ARG A 318 17.41 -6.86 -35.64
CA ARG A 318 16.63 -8.00 -35.15
C ARG A 318 16.43 -7.91 -33.64
N TYR A 319 15.23 -8.27 -33.21
CA TYR A 319 14.82 -8.29 -31.82
C TYR A 319 14.01 -9.55 -31.53
N ARG A 320 13.90 -9.89 -30.26
CA ARG A 320 13.06 -10.99 -29.77
C ARG A 320 12.11 -10.47 -28.71
N LEU A 321 10.82 -10.73 -28.91
CA LEU A 321 9.84 -10.67 -27.84
C LEU A 321 10.02 -11.93 -26.99
N VAL A 322 10.22 -11.77 -25.69
CA VAL A 322 10.38 -12.87 -24.75
C VAL A 322 9.23 -12.88 -23.75
N VAL A 323 8.69 -14.06 -23.50
CA VAL A 323 7.55 -14.29 -22.60
C VAL A 323 7.94 -15.38 -21.60
N ASP A 324 7.86 -15.06 -20.31
CA ASP A 324 7.99 -16.05 -19.23
C ASP A 324 6.78 -16.99 -19.23
N THR A 325 7.00 -18.31 -19.15
CA THR A 325 5.90 -19.28 -19.25
C THR A 325 4.96 -19.26 -18.05
N ARG A 326 5.31 -18.55 -16.98
CA ARG A 326 4.44 -18.30 -15.83
C ARG A 326 3.42 -17.19 -16.07
N LEU A 327 3.47 -16.52 -17.22
CA LEU A 327 2.43 -15.57 -17.61
C LEU A 327 1.10 -16.31 -17.66
N GLU A 328 0.10 -15.75 -16.99
CA GLU A 328 -1.25 -16.30 -16.91
C GLU A 328 -2.26 -15.37 -17.61
N ASP A 329 -3.36 -15.94 -18.06
CA ASP A 329 -4.58 -15.19 -18.37
C ASP A 329 -5.39 -14.87 -17.09
N VAL A 330 -6.59 -14.34 -17.26
CA VAL A 330 -7.50 -13.99 -16.15
C VAL A 330 -8.09 -15.22 -15.43
N CYS A 331 -7.99 -16.40 -16.04
CA CYS A 331 -8.46 -17.70 -15.55
C CYS A 331 -7.33 -18.57 -14.98
N GLY A 332 -6.09 -18.08 -14.99
CA GLY A 332 -4.91 -18.78 -14.50
C GLY A 332 -4.29 -19.76 -15.50
N ASN A 333 -4.77 -19.82 -16.74
CA ASN A 333 -4.13 -20.62 -17.77
C ASN A 333 -2.77 -20.00 -18.09
N ARG A 334 -1.72 -20.82 -18.12
CA ARG A 334 -0.35 -20.42 -18.38
C ARG A 334 0.01 -20.58 -19.85
N VAL A 335 1.18 -20.08 -20.21
CA VAL A 335 1.75 -20.32 -21.55
C VAL A 335 1.93 -21.83 -21.78
N GLY A 336 1.09 -22.39 -22.65
CA GLY A 336 1.12 -23.81 -23.03
C GLY A 336 0.58 -24.80 -21.98
N GLU A 337 0.04 -24.34 -20.85
CA GLU A 337 -0.54 -25.19 -19.80
C GLU A 337 -1.89 -24.64 -19.31
N PRO A 338 -2.97 -25.44 -19.29
CA PRO A 338 -4.26 -25.00 -18.75
C PRO A 338 -4.24 -24.96 -17.22
N PHE A 339 -5.11 -24.15 -16.61
CA PHE A 339 -5.29 -24.11 -15.16
C PHE A 339 -6.04 -25.36 -14.65
N GLU A 340 -7.09 -25.75 -15.37
CA GLU A 340 -7.80 -26.98 -15.12
C GLU A 340 -6.94 -28.14 -15.63
N VAL A 341 -6.45 -28.95 -14.69
CA VAL A 341 -5.64 -30.13 -14.99
C VAL A 341 -6.35 -31.36 -14.45
N ASP A 342 -6.53 -32.37 -15.30
CA ASP A 342 -6.96 -33.69 -14.85
C ASP A 342 -5.97 -34.20 -13.79
N VAL A 343 -6.51 -34.71 -12.68
CA VAL A 343 -5.84 -35.07 -11.40
C VAL A 343 -4.74 -36.15 -11.54
N PHE A 344 -4.39 -36.55 -12.75
CA PHE A 344 -3.45 -37.64 -13.06
C PHE A 344 -2.05 -37.18 -13.47
N ARG A 345 -1.75 -35.86 -13.48
CA ARG A 345 -0.37 -35.38 -13.73
C ARG A 345 0.39 -35.12 -12.44
N PRO A 346 1.60 -35.66 -12.26
CA PRO A 346 2.43 -35.34 -11.12
C PRO A 346 2.82 -33.86 -11.15
N VAL A 347 2.48 -33.13 -10.08
CA VAL A 347 2.86 -31.72 -9.88
C VAL A 347 4.39 -31.61 -9.95
N GLN A 348 4.91 -30.90 -10.95
CA GLN A 348 6.35 -30.64 -11.03
C GLN A 348 6.78 -29.80 -9.82
N ARG A 349 7.63 -30.38 -8.96
CA ARG A 349 8.11 -29.81 -7.70
C ARG A 349 9.09 -28.63 -7.86
N ARG A 350 9.36 -28.15 -9.08
CA ARG A 350 10.32 -27.08 -9.34
C ARG A 350 9.77 -26.12 -10.39
N ILE A 351 9.49 -24.88 -9.99
CA ILE A 351 9.16 -23.80 -10.92
C ILE A 351 10.49 -23.34 -11.55
N GLU A 352 10.90 -24.00 -12.62
CA GLU A 352 11.94 -23.45 -13.49
C GLU A 352 11.33 -22.35 -14.34
N SER A 353 11.92 -21.14 -14.31
CA SER A 353 11.53 -20.07 -15.21
C SER A 353 11.95 -20.43 -16.63
N LYS A 354 11.00 -20.93 -17.41
CA LYS A 354 11.15 -21.16 -18.84
C LYS A 354 10.62 -19.96 -19.60
N THR A 355 11.15 -19.73 -20.80
CA THR A 355 10.73 -18.64 -21.67
C THR A 355 10.42 -19.17 -23.06
N VAL A 356 9.48 -18.51 -23.74
CA VAL A 356 9.27 -18.65 -25.18
C VAL A 356 9.61 -17.31 -25.84
N SER A 357 10.03 -17.34 -27.11
CA SER A 357 10.41 -16.12 -27.80
C SER A 357 9.92 -16.08 -29.25
N ARG A 358 9.62 -14.88 -29.72
CA ARG A 358 9.22 -14.60 -31.11
C ARG A 358 10.10 -13.50 -31.69
N SER A 359 10.72 -13.78 -32.83
CA SER A 359 11.61 -12.82 -33.49
C SER A 359 10.82 -11.80 -34.31
N PHE A 360 11.30 -10.56 -34.35
CA PHE A 360 10.79 -9.51 -35.21
C PHE A 360 11.92 -8.56 -35.65
N GLU A 361 11.67 -7.79 -36.70
CA GLU A 361 12.65 -6.84 -37.25
C GLU A 361 12.12 -5.41 -37.16
N ILE A 362 13.02 -4.48 -36.85
CA ILE A 362 12.80 -3.04 -36.94
C ILE A 362 13.60 -2.55 -38.13
N ARG A 363 12.95 -1.80 -39.01
CA ARG A 363 13.54 -1.26 -40.24
C ARG A 363 14.02 0.17 -40.07
#